data_AF-A0A927FE03-F1
#
_entry.id   AF-A0A927FE03-F1
#
_cell.length_a   1.000
_cell.length_b   1.000
_cell.length_c   1.000
_cell.angle_alpha   90.00
_cell.angle_beta   90.00
_cell.angle_gamma   90.00
#
_symmetry.space_group_name_H-M   'P 1'
#
loop_
_entity.id
_entity.type
_entity.pdbx_description
1 polymer ?
#
loop_
_entity_poly.entity_id
_entity_poly.type
_entity_poly.pdbx_seq_one_letter_code
_entity_poly.pdbx_strand_id
1 'polypeptide(L)'
;MTDPISHFGRIAQMDSSIRKVAAKGEQSTDKAKAAPASGQSDELHLSEVARQATQEPQFDRAKVEAIKRAIQQGQYPLDVRRIAENFVAIENMIRG
;
A
#
# COMPACT_ATOMS: atom_id res chain seq x y z
N MET A 1 21.53 19.28 -23.80
CA MET A 1 20.95 18.20 -22.97
C MET A 1 19.69 18.77 -22.34
N THR A 2 18.52 18.30 -22.76
CA THR A 2 17.20 18.79 -22.34
C THR A 2 16.57 17.71 -21.47
N ASP A 3 16.21 18.04 -20.23
CA ASP A 3 15.60 17.09 -19.28
C ASP A 3 14.10 16.88 -19.57
N PRO A 4 13.60 15.63 -19.65
CA PRO A 4 12.21 15.34 -20.02
C PRO A 4 11.18 15.50 -18.88
N ILE A 5 11.59 15.85 -17.65
CA ILE A 5 10.72 15.78 -16.45
C ILE A 5 9.99 17.11 -16.13
N SER A 6 10.30 18.22 -16.82
CA SER A 6 9.69 19.54 -16.52
C SER A 6 8.31 19.81 -17.14
N HIS A 7 7.66 18.83 -17.77
CA HIS A 7 6.39 19.06 -18.48
C HIS A 7 5.13 18.99 -17.60
N PHE A 8 5.21 18.42 -16.40
CA PHE A 8 4.02 18.19 -15.58
C PHE A 8 3.45 19.48 -14.93
N GLY A 9 4.30 20.48 -14.68
CA GLY A 9 3.87 21.75 -14.07
C GLY A 9 3.11 22.70 -15.01
N ARG A 10 3.26 22.53 -16.33
CA ARG A 10 2.70 23.49 -17.32
C ARG A 10 1.21 23.25 -17.58
N ILE A 11 0.75 22.00 -17.51
CA ILE A 11 -0.65 21.63 -17.79
C ILE A 11 -1.60 22.19 -16.72
N ALA A 12 -1.16 22.20 -15.45
CA ALA A 12 -1.97 22.70 -14.33
C ALA A 12 -2.27 24.21 -14.37
N GLN A 13 -1.46 25.01 -15.07
CA GLN A 13 -1.62 26.47 -15.15
C GLN A 13 -2.53 26.92 -16.32
N MET A 14 -2.69 26.08 -17.34
CA MET A 14 -3.55 26.40 -18.49
C MET A 14 -5.03 26.26 -18.15
N ASP A 15 -5.40 25.27 -17.32
CA ASP A 15 -6.80 25.02 -16.95
C ASP A 15 -7.39 26.14 -16.07
N SER A 16 -6.59 26.69 -15.14
CA SER A 16 -7.03 27.80 -14.26
C SER A 16 -7.33 29.08 -15.01
N SER A 17 -6.66 29.30 -16.15
CA SER A 17 -6.84 30.51 -16.97
C SER A 17 -8.13 30.46 -17.80
N ILE A 18 -8.53 29.26 -18.27
CA ILE A 18 -9.78 29.04 -19.00
C ILE A 18 -10.99 29.07 -18.04
N ARG A 19 -10.86 28.48 -16.84
CA ARG A 19 -11.96 28.46 -15.85
C ARG A 19 -12.31 29.85 -15.31
N LYS A 20 -11.36 30.77 -15.26
CA LYS A 20 -11.57 32.13 -14.71
C LYS A 20 -12.34 33.06 -15.66
N VAL A 21 -12.39 32.74 -16.96
CA VAL A 21 -13.18 33.50 -17.95
C VAL A 21 -14.65 33.06 -17.97
N ALA A 22 -14.93 31.81 -17.57
CA ALA A 22 -16.30 31.25 -17.56
C ALA A 22 -17.14 31.57 -16.30
N ALA A 23 -16.54 32.15 -15.24
CA ALA A 23 -17.20 32.36 -13.95
C ALA A 23 -17.71 33.80 -13.71
N LYS A 24 -17.94 34.59 -14.77
CA LYS A 24 -18.64 35.88 -14.70
C LYS A 24 -19.98 35.79 -15.43
N GLY A 25 -20.87 34.97 -14.89
CA GLY A 25 -22.24 34.81 -15.37
C GLY A 25 -23.15 34.38 -14.23
N GLU A 26 -23.89 35.35 -13.72
CA GLU A 26 -25.25 35.21 -13.16
C GLU A 26 -25.42 34.53 -11.79
N GLN A 27 -25.71 35.41 -10.82
CA GLN A 27 -26.50 35.10 -9.63
C GLN A 27 -27.88 34.58 -10.04
N SER A 28 -28.37 33.53 -9.39
CA SER A 28 -29.74 33.52 -8.86
C SER A 28 -29.92 32.48 -7.76
N THR A 29 -30.68 32.92 -6.78
CA THR A 29 -31.15 32.28 -5.55
C THR A 29 -31.83 30.94 -5.77
N ASP A 30 -31.55 29.95 -4.92
CA ASP A 30 -32.64 29.24 -4.24
C ASP A 30 -32.18 28.60 -2.91
N LYS A 31 -33.02 28.79 -1.89
CA LYS A 31 -32.87 28.18 -0.56
C LYS A 31 -33.61 26.86 -0.60
N ALA A 32 -32.88 25.74 -0.69
CA ALA A 32 -33.41 24.43 -0.35
C ALA A 32 -32.64 23.87 0.85
N LYS A 33 -33.36 23.76 1.96
CA LYS A 33 -32.96 23.18 3.23
C LYS A 33 -32.59 21.70 3.02
N ALA A 34 -31.31 21.37 3.07
CA ALA A 34 -30.83 20.00 3.26
C ALA A 34 -30.02 19.95 4.56
N ALA A 35 -30.41 19.02 5.43
CA ALA A 35 -29.81 18.75 6.73
C ALA A 35 -28.29 18.53 6.63
N PRO A 36 -27.52 18.73 7.72
CA PRO A 36 -26.12 18.30 7.72
C PRO A 36 -26.10 16.80 7.46
N ALA A 37 -25.50 16.36 6.36
CA ALA A 37 -25.10 14.99 6.18
C ALA A 37 -24.10 14.70 7.31
N SER A 38 -24.60 14.13 8.39
CA SER A 38 -23.83 13.53 9.45
C SER A 38 -22.78 12.66 8.78
N GLY A 39 -21.50 12.98 8.99
CA GLY A 39 -20.39 12.19 8.51
C GLY A 39 -20.59 10.76 8.99
N GLN A 40 -21.09 9.90 8.11
CA GLN A 40 -21.12 8.48 8.35
C GLN A 40 -19.65 8.09 8.27
N SER A 41 -19.07 7.81 9.43
CA SER A 41 -17.82 7.08 9.53
C SER A 41 -18.00 5.80 8.74
N ASP A 42 -17.34 5.73 7.58
CA ASP A 42 -17.27 4.53 6.76
C ASP A 42 -16.42 3.52 7.56
N GLU A 43 -17.09 2.73 8.39
CA GLU A 43 -16.45 1.82 9.33
C GLU A 43 -16.27 0.46 8.65
N LEU A 44 -15.03 0.17 8.26
CA LEU A 44 -14.67 -1.10 7.63
C LEU A 44 -14.49 -2.18 8.71
N HIS A 45 -15.49 -3.05 8.86
CA HIS A 45 -15.39 -4.21 9.73
C HIS A 45 -14.63 -5.32 9.00
N LEU A 46 -13.36 -5.50 9.35
CA LEU A 46 -12.57 -6.64 8.86
C LEU A 46 -13.23 -7.94 9.34
N SER A 47 -13.54 -8.83 8.39
CA SER A 47 -14.11 -10.14 8.71
C SER A 47 -13.19 -10.92 9.65
N GLU A 48 -13.76 -11.77 10.50
CA GLU A 48 -12.99 -12.61 11.43
C GLU A 48 -11.88 -13.41 10.73
N VAL A 49 -12.11 -13.79 9.47
CA VAL A 49 -11.13 -14.48 8.62
C VAL A 49 -9.94 -13.59 8.27
N ALA A 50 -10.17 -12.31 7.92
CA ALA A 50 -9.10 -11.36 7.66
C ALA A 50 -8.32 -11.04 8.95
N ARG A 51 -9.02 -10.91 10.09
CA ARG A 51 -8.38 -10.73 11.40
C ARG A 51 -7.51 -11.93 11.80
N GLN A 52 -7.97 -13.14 11.50
CA GLN A 52 -7.22 -14.38 11.76
C GLN A 52 -6.02 -14.53 10.82
N ALA A 53 -6.13 -14.08 9.56
CA ALA A 53 -5.01 -14.06 8.62
C ALA A 53 -3.92 -13.06 9.04
N THR A 54 -4.29 -11.89 9.57
CA THR A 54 -3.31 -10.94 10.14
C THR A 54 -2.69 -11.45 11.45
N GLN A 55 -3.33 -12.41 12.12
CA GLN A 55 -2.73 -13.20 13.20
C GLN A 55 -1.83 -14.34 12.68
N GLU A 56 -1.25 -14.15 11.49
CA GLU A 56 -0.15 -14.96 10.96
C GLU A 56 0.84 -15.38 12.08
N PRO A 57 1.37 -16.61 11.98
CA PRO A 57 1.84 -17.38 13.12
C PRO A 57 2.85 -16.59 13.95
N GLN A 58 2.56 -16.43 15.25
CA GLN A 58 3.49 -15.86 16.21
C GLN A 58 4.88 -16.46 15.98
N PHE A 59 5.84 -15.62 15.59
CA PHE A 59 7.21 -16.05 15.43
C PHE A 59 7.66 -16.73 16.72
N ASP A 60 7.93 -18.03 16.64
CA ASP A 60 8.43 -18.78 17.78
C ASP A 60 9.80 -18.22 18.18
N ARG A 61 9.79 -17.37 19.21
CA ARG A 61 10.99 -16.70 19.71
C ARG A 61 12.04 -17.70 20.17
N ALA A 62 11.63 -18.83 20.75
CA ALA A 62 12.55 -19.87 21.19
C ALA A 62 13.25 -20.51 19.99
N LYS A 63 12.50 -20.78 18.91
CA LYS A 63 13.09 -21.28 17.65
C LYS A 63 14.05 -20.27 17.03
N VAL A 64 13.70 -18.99 17.01
CA VAL A 64 14.55 -17.92 16.47
C VAL A 64 15.86 -17.82 17.26
N GLU A 65 15.81 -17.86 18.59
CA GLU A 65 17.02 -17.83 19.42
C GLU A 65 17.89 -19.08 19.25
N ALA A 66 17.28 -20.26 19.14
CA ALA A 66 18.02 -21.50 18.88
C ALA A 66 18.78 -21.44 17.54
N ILE A 67 18.12 -20.94 16.48
CA ILE A 67 18.75 -20.76 15.17
C ILE A 67 19.89 -19.74 15.26
N LYS A 68 19.67 -18.59 15.92
CA LYS A 68 20.73 -17.58 16.12
C LYS A 68 21.96 -18.16 16.81
N ARG A 69 21.77 -18.92 17.89
CA ARG A 69 22.88 -19.58 18.60
C ARG A 69 23.59 -20.61 17.73
N ALA A 70 22.85 -21.42 16.97
CA ALA A 70 23.43 -22.40 16.06
C ALA A 70 24.30 -21.74 14.98
N ILE A 71 23.87 -20.59 14.44
CA ILE A 71 24.66 -19.82 13.47
C ILE A 71 25.92 -19.25 14.11
N GLN A 72 25.80 -18.64 15.30
CA GLN A 72 26.96 -18.09 16.04
C GLN A 72 28.01 -19.16 16.36
N GLN A 73 27.58 -20.38 16.68
CA GLN A 73 28.46 -21.51 16.96
C GLN A 73 28.95 -22.23 15.71
N GLY A 74 28.50 -21.83 14.51
CA GLY A 74 28.83 -22.52 13.26
C GLY A 74 28.20 -23.91 13.10
N GLN A 75 27.21 -24.26 13.94
CA GLN A 75 26.53 -25.56 13.92
C GLN A 75 25.21 -25.55 13.15
N TYR A 76 24.89 -24.46 12.45
CA TYR A 76 23.72 -24.39 11.61
C TYR A 76 23.92 -25.24 10.34
N PRO A 77 23.10 -26.28 10.10
CA PRO A 77 23.31 -27.19 8.98
C PRO A 77 23.05 -26.49 7.65
N LEU A 78 24.00 -26.59 6.72
CA LEU A 78 23.87 -26.12 5.35
C LEU A 78 23.70 -27.32 4.41
N ASP A 79 22.49 -27.52 3.91
CA ASP A 79 22.21 -28.52 2.87
C ASP A 79 21.92 -27.82 1.54
N VAL A 80 22.80 -28.02 0.58
CA VAL A 80 22.72 -27.39 -0.76
C VAL A 80 21.42 -27.76 -1.48
N ARG A 81 20.94 -28.99 -1.32
CA ARG A 81 19.71 -29.45 -1.98
C ARG A 81 18.49 -28.72 -1.44
N ARG A 82 18.38 -28.65 -0.12
CA ARG A 82 17.30 -27.92 0.57
C ARG A 82 17.30 -26.43 0.21
N ILE A 83 18.48 -25.82 0.08
CA ILE A 83 18.61 -24.44 -0.36
C ILE A 83 18.05 -24.29 -1.78
N ALA A 84 18.47 -25.14 -2.72
CA ALA A 84 18.00 -25.07 -4.11
C ALA A 84 16.47 -25.24 -4.21
N GLU A 85 15.89 -26.21 -3.50
CA GLU A 85 14.43 -26.44 -3.46
C GLU A 85 13.66 -25.20 -2.99
N ASN A 86 14.13 -24.56 -1.90
CA ASN A 86 13.52 -23.35 -1.39
C ASN A 86 13.62 -22.17 -2.35
N PHE A 87 14.76 -22.02 -3.05
CA PHE A 87 14.94 -20.97 -4.05
C PHE A 87 13.99 -21.12 -5.23
N VAL A 88 13.82 -22.35 -5.75
CA VAL A 88 12.84 -22.64 -6.81
C VAL A 88 11.41 -22.34 -6.36
N ALA A 89 11.05 -22.73 -5.13
CA ALA A 89 9.72 -22.43 -4.59
C ALA A 89 9.45 -20.92 -4.53
N ILE A 90 10.44 -20.13 -4.10
CA ILE A 90 10.33 -18.66 -4.05
C ILE A 90 10.27 -18.06 -5.46
N GLU A 91 11.09 -18.54 -6.40
CA GLU A 91 11.06 -18.07 -7.79
C GLU A 91 9.68 -18.30 -8.42
N ASN A 92 9.09 -19.48 -8.21
CA ASN A 92 7.76 -19.80 -8.71
C ASN A 92 6.66 -18.92 -8.10
N MET A 93 6.81 -18.52 -6.83
CA MET A 93 5.86 -17.62 -6.17
C MET A 93 5.94 -16.19 -6.72
N ILE A 94 7.14 -15.72 -7.10
CA ILE A 94 7.36 -14.36 -7.61
C ILE A 94 7.03 -14.27 -9.11
N ARG A 95 7.29 -15.33 -9.88
CA ARG A 95 7.06 -15.38 -11.34
C ARG A 95 5.60 -15.59 -11.76
N GLY A 96 4.68 -15.72 -10.80
CA GLY A 96 3.25 -15.97 -11.04
C GLY A 96 2.69 -15.26 -12.28
#